data_AF-A0A969HTG9-F1
#
_entry.id   AF-A0A969HTG9-F1
#
_cell.length_a   1.000
_cell.length_b   1.000
_cell.length_c   1.000
_cell.angle_alpha   90.00
_cell.angle_beta   90.00
_cell.angle_gamma   90.00
#
_symmetry.space_group_name_H-M   'P 1'
#
loop_
_entity.id
_entity.type
_entity.pdbx_description
1 polymer ?
#
loop_
_entity_poly.entity_id
_entity_poly.type
_entity_poly.pdbx_seq_one_letter_code
_entity_poly.pdbx_strand_id
1 'polypeptide(L)'
;MGTVYIATGRGWVYQKQVEKWDSLGRLLPIDSRHQPELGLDAQNNIYLTSFGGRYRTRNKGQWQPLQQLPQFTDSKTIGFVETAGAENFAYVVWEEGTGNPDEGLNEESQIFVGKLYPDGRLIGLGEGK
;
A
#
# COMPACT_ATOMS: atom_id res chain seq x y z
N MET A 1 -5.80 33.85 -10.76
CA MET A 1 -6.45 32.63 -11.25
C MET A 1 -5.77 31.44 -10.60
N GLY A 2 -6.53 30.53 -9.99
CA GLY A 2 -5.96 29.36 -9.28
C GLY A 2 -5.85 28.13 -10.18
N THR A 3 -4.84 27.31 -9.95
CA THR A 3 -4.73 25.98 -10.55
C THR A 3 -5.65 25.02 -9.80
N VAL A 4 -6.44 24.23 -10.52
CA VAL A 4 -7.32 23.19 -9.93
C VAL A 4 -6.76 21.82 -10.27
N TYR A 5 -6.76 20.92 -9.29
CA TYR A 5 -6.41 19.51 -9.47
C TYR A 5 -7.62 18.63 -9.12
N ILE A 6 -7.84 17.59 -9.92
CA ILE A 6 -8.83 16.54 -9.61
C ILE A 6 -8.16 15.17 -9.68
N ALA A 7 -8.62 14.26 -8.83
CA ALA A 7 -8.29 12.83 -8.88
C ALA A 7 -9.56 12.01 -9.08
N THR A 8 -9.50 11.00 -9.96
CA THR A 8 -10.61 10.06 -10.17
C THR A 8 -10.53 8.89 -9.19
N GLY A 9 -11.63 8.17 -8.99
CA GLY A 9 -11.64 6.90 -8.23
C GLY A 9 -10.78 5.78 -8.84
N ARG A 10 -10.15 6.01 -10.02
CA ARG A 10 -9.18 5.10 -10.65
C ARG A 10 -7.72 5.58 -10.53
N GLY A 11 -7.48 6.67 -9.80
CA GLY A 11 -6.15 7.20 -9.51
C GLY A 11 -5.54 8.08 -10.62
N TRP A 12 -6.32 8.47 -11.63
CA TRP A 12 -5.90 9.47 -12.63
C TRP A 12 -5.97 10.88 -12.07
N VAL A 13 -4.94 11.67 -12.29
CA VAL A 13 -4.86 13.07 -11.87
C VAL A 13 -4.92 13.99 -13.09
N TYR A 14 -5.73 15.03 -13.00
CA TYR A 14 -5.86 16.06 -14.03
C TYR A 14 -5.62 17.45 -13.41
N GLN A 15 -5.01 18.32 -14.20
CA GLN A 15 -4.80 19.72 -13.85
C GLN A 15 -5.64 20.60 -14.78
N LYS A 16 -6.36 21.59 -14.22
CA LYS A 16 -7.00 22.65 -15.00
C LYS A 16 -6.15 23.91 -14.99
N GLN A 17 -5.80 24.38 -16.17
CA GLN A 17 -5.27 25.72 -16.37
C GLN A 17 -6.29 26.54 -17.19
N VAL A 18 -6.91 27.52 -16.54
CA VAL A 18 -7.93 28.41 -17.10
C VAL A 18 -9.17 27.62 -17.58
N GLU A 19 -9.16 27.07 -18.79
CA GLU A 19 -10.27 26.32 -19.39
C GLU A 19 -9.91 24.89 -19.82
N LYS A 20 -8.61 24.55 -19.89
CA LYS A 20 -8.16 23.25 -20.40
C LYS A 20 -7.80 22.30 -19.26
N TRP A 21 -8.22 21.05 -19.39
CA TRP A 21 -7.78 19.94 -18.55
C TRP A 21 -6.64 19.18 -19.22
N ASP A 22 -5.50 19.06 -18.54
CA ASP A 22 -4.38 18.22 -18.95
C ASP A 22 -4.26 17.00 -18.02
N SER A 23 -4.08 15.82 -18.61
CA SER A 23 -3.81 14.59 -17.85
C SER A 23 -2.37 14.62 -17.34
N LEU A 24 -2.19 14.51 -16.03
CA LEU A 24 -0.87 14.38 -15.41
C LEU A 24 -0.44 12.91 -15.27
N GLY A 25 -1.28 11.97 -15.72
CA GLY A 25 -1.05 10.54 -15.59
C GLY A 25 -1.70 9.93 -14.35
N ARG A 26 -1.28 8.70 -14.06
CA ARG A 26 -1.72 7.92 -12.89
C ARG A 26 -0.62 8.00 -11.85
N LEU A 27 -0.92 8.53 -10.66
CA LEU A 27 0.10 8.69 -9.61
C LEU A 27 0.57 7.32 -9.08
N LEU A 28 -0.37 6.35 -9.01
CA LEU A 28 -0.14 4.98 -8.55
C LEU A 28 -1.03 4.03 -9.39
N PRO A 29 -0.50 3.03 -10.11
CA PRO A 29 -1.31 1.98 -10.71
C PRO A 29 -1.78 1.02 -9.61
N ILE A 30 -2.98 1.25 -9.07
CA ILE A 30 -3.63 0.39 -8.08
C ILE A 30 -4.92 -0.12 -8.72
N ASP A 31 -4.93 -1.39 -9.11
CA ASP A 31 -6.05 -1.96 -9.85
C ASP A 31 -7.14 -2.42 -8.87
N SER A 32 -8.35 -1.88 -9.03
CA SER A 32 -9.61 -2.31 -8.39
C SER A 32 -9.74 -2.09 -6.86
N ARG A 33 -10.71 -2.77 -6.22
CA ARG A 33 -11.21 -2.62 -4.83
C ARG A 33 -10.15 -2.72 -3.72
N HIS A 34 -8.87 -2.89 -4.06
CA HIS A 34 -7.74 -2.91 -3.15
C HIS A 34 -7.50 -1.53 -2.53
N GLN A 35 -8.37 -1.14 -1.60
CA GLN A 35 -8.28 0.08 -0.82
C GLN A 35 -6.82 0.28 -0.40
N PRO A 36 -6.15 1.28 -0.97
CA PRO A 36 -4.77 1.52 -0.65
C PRO A 36 -4.71 2.15 0.73
N GLU A 37 -3.91 1.56 1.61
CA GLU A 37 -3.58 2.16 2.89
C GLU A 37 -2.27 2.92 2.78
N LEU A 38 -2.23 4.07 3.44
CA LEU A 38 -1.14 5.03 3.36
C LEU A 38 -0.58 5.33 4.76
N GLY A 39 0.66 4.94 5.00
CA GLY A 39 1.45 5.36 6.15
C GLY A 39 2.43 6.48 5.79
N LEU A 40 2.70 7.37 6.74
CA LEU A 40 3.81 8.34 6.66
C LEU A 40 4.70 8.21 7.90
N ASP A 41 6.01 8.17 7.73
CA ASP A 41 6.95 8.28 8.85
C ASP A 41 7.31 9.74 9.17
N ALA A 42 8.10 9.94 10.22
CA ALA A 42 8.53 11.27 10.65
C ALA A 42 9.44 12.00 9.63
N GLN A 43 9.93 11.33 8.58
CA GLN A 43 10.71 11.94 7.49
C GLN A 43 9.89 12.14 6.21
N ASN A 44 8.57 11.98 6.27
CA ASN A 44 7.65 12.07 5.12
C ASN A 44 7.92 11.02 4.03
N ASN A 45 8.49 9.87 4.39
CA ASN A 45 8.45 8.71 3.51
C ASN A 45 7.02 8.17 3.48
N ILE A 46 6.59 7.69 2.30
CA ILE A 46 5.24 7.16 2.11
C ILE A 46 5.31 5.64 2.02
N TYR A 47 4.40 4.96 2.70
CA TYR A 47 4.21 3.52 2.65
C TYR A 47 2.83 3.26 2.10
N LEU A 48 2.78 2.66 0.91
CA LEU A 48 1.53 2.32 0.24
C LEU A 48 1.38 0.81 0.28
N THR A 49 0.35 0.33 0.95
CA THR A 49 -0.05 -1.07 0.94
C THR A 49 -1.43 -1.22 0.31
N SER A 50 -1.77 -2.42 -0.10
CA SER A 50 -3.10 -2.73 -0.60
C SER A 50 -3.48 -4.15 -0.22
N PHE A 51 -4.78 -4.44 -0.31
CA PHE A 51 -5.27 -5.82 -0.31
C PHE A 51 -4.46 -6.72 -1.25
N GLY A 52 -4.35 -7.99 -0.90
CA GLY A 52 -3.55 -8.95 -1.65
C GLY A 52 -2.05 -8.81 -1.41
N GLY A 53 -1.60 -7.95 -0.49
CA GLY A 53 -0.20 -7.88 -0.05
C GLY A 53 0.73 -7.09 -0.97
N ARG A 54 0.22 -6.38 -1.97
CA ARG A 54 1.08 -5.50 -2.79
C ARG A 54 1.46 -4.26 -1.99
N TYR A 55 2.71 -3.85 -2.12
CA TYR A 55 3.19 -2.65 -1.46
C TYR A 55 4.28 -1.94 -2.26
N ARG A 56 4.46 -0.66 -1.96
CA ARG A 56 5.60 0.14 -2.44
C ARG A 56 5.84 1.30 -1.49
N THR A 57 7.07 1.79 -1.46
CA THR A 57 7.44 2.93 -0.64
C THR A 57 7.87 4.11 -1.50
N ARG A 58 7.75 5.32 -0.95
CA ARG A 58 8.35 6.52 -1.52
C ARG A 58 9.40 7.05 -0.55
N ASN A 59 10.64 7.05 -0.99
CA ASN A 59 11.79 7.48 -0.19
C ASN A 59 12.47 8.63 -0.90
N LYS A 60 12.72 9.74 -0.20
CA LYS A 60 13.35 10.95 -0.77
C LYS A 60 12.73 11.40 -2.10
N GLY A 61 11.40 11.34 -2.16
CA GLY A 61 10.63 11.74 -3.33
C GLY A 61 10.53 10.70 -4.45
N GLN A 62 11.26 9.59 -4.37
CA GLN A 62 11.32 8.54 -5.39
C GLN A 62 10.53 7.31 -4.97
N TRP A 63 9.70 6.79 -5.88
CA TRP A 63 9.00 5.53 -5.68
C TRP A 63 9.95 4.36 -5.85
N GLN A 64 9.92 3.44 -4.90
CA GLN A 64 10.55 2.14 -5.04
C GLN A 64 9.70 1.23 -5.95
N PRO A 65 10.30 0.17 -6.52
CA PRO A 65 9.55 -0.82 -7.29
C PRO A 65 8.37 -1.41 -6.50
N LEU A 66 7.33 -1.83 -7.22
CA LEU A 66 6.21 -2.56 -6.65
C LEU A 66 6.70 -3.93 -6.15
N GLN A 67 6.32 -4.29 -4.93
CA GLN A 67 6.69 -5.53 -4.27
C GLN A 67 5.45 -6.26 -3.73
N GLN A 68 5.66 -7.49 -3.29
CA GLN A 68 4.66 -8.39 -2.73
C GLN A 68 5.10 -8.80 -1.32
N LEU A 69 4.18 -8.72 -0.34
CA LEU A 69 4.43 -9.23 1.01
C LEU A 69 4.72 -10.73 0.96
N PRO A 70 5.64 -11.24 1.81
CA PRO A 70 5.85 -12.67 1.93
C PRO A 70 4.59 -13.35 2.46
N GLN A 71 4.42 -14.60 2.08
CA GLN A 71 3.43 -15.50 2.68
C GLN A 71 4.16 -16.45 3.62
N PHE A 72 3.61 -16.63 4.82
CA PHE A 72 4.17 -17.49 5.86
C PHE A 72 3.32 -18.72 6.13
N THR A 73 2.08 -18.72 5.65
CA THR A 73 1.17 -19.86 5.71
C THR A 73 1.07 -20.54 4.34
N ASP A 74 0.60 -21.79 4.32
CA ASP A 74 0.21 -22.48 3.08
C ASP A 74 -1.06 -21.89 2.43
N SER A 75 -1.60 -20.82 3.01
CA SER A 75 -2.75 -20.12 2.45
C SER A 75 -2.39 -19.41 1.15
N LYS A 76 -3.36 -19.29 0.24
CA LYS A 76 -3.14 -18.69 -1.08
C LYS A 76 -3.40 -17.19 -1.12
N THR A 77 -3.87 -16.61 -0.01
CA THR A 77 -4.48 -15.28 -0.05
C THR A 77 -3.98 -14.42 1.11
N ILE A 78 -3.46 -13.24 0.77
CA ILE A 78 -3.28 -12.13 1.72
C ILE A 78 -4.53 -11.26 1.65
N GLY A 79 -5.14 -11.02 2.81
CA GLY A 79 -6.33 -10.20 2.97
C GLY A 79 -6.00 -8.72 3.06
N PHE A 80 -6.49 -8.08 4.12
CA PHE A 80 -6.22 -6.67 4.42
C PHE A 80 -4.75 -6.45 4.81
N VAL A 81 -4.25 -5.24 4.54
CA VAL A 81 -2.89 -4.82 4.89
C VAL A 81 -2.93 -3.39 5.42
N GLU A 82 -2.68 -3.28 6.72
CA GLU A 82 -2.70 -2.00 7.44
C GLU A 82 -1.29 -1.47 7.64
N THR A 83 -1.14 -0.14 7.58
CA THR A 83 0.15 0.53 7.79
C THR A 83 0.08 1.59 8.86
N ALA A 84 1.09 1.63 9.72
CA ALA A 84 1.26 2.67 10.73
C ALA A 84 2.71 3.19 10.69
N GLY A 85 2.88 4.44 10.28
CA GLY A 85 4.20 5.08 10.26
C GLY A 85 4.80 5.23 11.66
N ALA A 86 6.11 5.08 11.76
CA ALA A 86 6.92 5.24 12.96
C ALA A 86 8.04 6.27 12.73
N GLU A 87 9.16 6.17 13.45
CA GLU A 87 10.26 7.13 13.32
C GLU A 87 10.86 7.14 11.92
N ASN A 88 11.35 5.98 11.43
CA ASN A 88 12.05 5.84 10.14
C ASN A 88 11.66 4.56 9.38
N PHE A 89 10.50 3.99 9.70
CA PHE A 89 9.88 2.81 9.10
C PHE A 89 8.37 2.89 9.31
N ALA A 90 7.61 1.96 8.75
CA ALA A 90 6.22 1.72 9.11
C ALA A 90 6.04 0.29 9.66
N TYR A 91 5.20 0.14 10.68
CA TYR A 91 4.62 -1.16 10.98
C TYR A 91 3.63 -1.52 9.89
N VAL A 92 3.72 -2.76 9.41
CA VAL A 92 2.77 -3.33 8.47
C VAL A 92 2.15 -4.55 9.13
N VAL A 93 0.83 -4.60 9.17
CA VAL A 93 0.05 -5.72 9.70
C VAL A 93 -0.75 -6.30 8.55
N TRP A 94 -0.69 -7.62 8.36
CA TRP A 94 -1.47 -8.27 7.31
C TRP A 94 -2.05 -9.59 7.77
N GLU A 95 -3.14 -9.96 7.12
CA GLU A 95 -3.84 -11.22 7.33
C GLU A 95 -3.50 -12.20 6.21
N GLU A 96 -3.24 -13.47 6.58
CA GLU A 96 -3.15 -14.60 5.65
C GLU A 96 -4.19 -15.65 6.02
N GLY A 97 -4.86 -16.21 5.01
CA GLY A 97 -5.96 -17.14 5.24
C GLY A 97 -6.57 -17.67 3.94
N THR A 98 -7.57 -18.53 4.07
CA THR A 98 -8.30 -19.06 2.91
C THR A 98 -9.61 -18.30 2.74
N GLY A 99 -9.91 -17.86 1.51
CA GLY A 99 -11.15 -17.15 1.22
C GLY A 99 -11.00 -16.11 0.12
N ASN A 100 -12.02 -15.25 0.02
CA ASN A 100 -12.01 -14.11 -0.88
C ASN A 100 -11.48 -12.88 -0.11
N PRO A 101 -10.33 -12.32 -0.51
CA PRO A 101 -9.75 -11.17 0.19
C PRO A 101 -10.66 -9.93 0.19
N ASP A 102 -11.62 -9.84 -0.74
CA ASP A 102 -12.58 -8.73 -0.82
C ASP A 102 -13.83 -8.91 0.08
N GLU A 103 -14.02 -10.09 0.68
CA GLU A 103 -15.20 -10.43 1.51
C GLU A 103 -14.80 -10.80 2.95
N GLY A 104 -13.51 -10.84 3.24
CA GLY A 104 -12.95 -11.34 4.50
C GLY A 104 -12.42 -12.76 4.35
N LEU A 105 -11.33 -13.05 5.05
CA LEU A 105 -10.76 -14.39 5.11
C LEU A 105 -11.44 -15.22 6.22
N ASN A 106 -11.25 -16.54 6.18
CA ASN A 106 -11.89 -17.47 7.12
C ASN A 106 -11.40 -17.29 8.57
N GLU A 107 -12.09 -17.90 9.53
CA GLU A 107 -11.75 -17.81 10.97
C GLU A 107 -10.37 -18.38 11.34
N GLU A 108 -9.76 -19.17 10.46
CA GLU A 108 -8.41 -19.74 10.63
C GLU A 108 -7.29 -18.78 10.19
N SER A 109 -7.64 -17.55 9.82
CA SER A 109 -6.69 -16.55 9.35
C SER A 109 -5.67 -16.19 10.43
N GLN A 110 -4.44 -15.94 10.00
CA GLN A 110 -3.32 -15.57 10.84
C GLN A 110 -2.89 -14.14 10.56
N ILE A 111 -2.53 -13.43 11.63
CA ILE A 111 -2.08 -12.04 11.56
C ILE A 111 -0.56 -12.00 11.71
N PHE A 112 0.08 -11.32 10.78
CA PHE A 112 1.52 -11.10 10.75
C PHE A 112 1.83 -9.63 10.90
N VAL A 113 3.00 -9.34 11.47
CA VAL A 113 3.49 -7.98 11.66
C VAL A 113 4.91 -7.89 11.13
N GLY A 114 5.24 -6.77 10.49
CA GLY A 114 6.58 -6.50 9.98
C GLY A 114 6.95 -5.03 10.08
N LYS A 115 8.23 -4.75 9.93
CA LYS A 115 8.78 -3.41 9.75
C LYS A 115 9.10 -3.20 8.28
N LEU A 116 8.44 -2.24 7.64
CA LEU A 116 8.71 -1.83 6.28
C LEU A 116 9.54 -0.55 6.28
N TYR A 117 10.72 -0.61 5.67
CA TYR A 117 11.65 0.51 5.58
C TYR A 117 11.42 1.32 4.28
N PRO A 118 11.80 2.61 4.25
CA PRO A 118 11.65 3.46 3.07
C PRO A 118 12.32 2.91 1.80
N ASP A 119 13.41 2.15 1.94
CA ASP A 119 14.10 1.46 0.83
C ASP A 119 13.32 0.27 0.25
N GLY A 120 12.15 -0.06 0.83
CA GLY A 120 11.31 -1.17 0.42
C GLY A 120 11.67 -2.49 1.09
N ARG A 121 12.66 -2.52 1.99
CA ARG A 121 13.01 -3.72 2.75
C ARG A 121 11.94 -4.00 3.81
N LEU A 122 11.47 -5.24 3.86
CA LEU A 122 10.58 -5.74 4.91
C LEU A 122 11.36 -6.65 5.87
N ILE A 123 11.20 -6.45 7.17
CA ILE A 123 11.66 -7.37 8.22
C ILE A 123 10.41 -7.90 8.93
N GLY A 124 10.10 -9.19 8.75
CA GLY A 124 9.03 -9.85 9.49
C GLY A 124 9.35 -9.92 10.99
N LEU A 125 8.35 -9.71 11.84
CA LEU A 125 8.45 -9.85 13.29
C LEU A 125 7.85 -11.16 13.82
N GLY A 126 7.60 -12.14 12.93
CA GLY A 126 7.11 -13.46 13.32
C GLY A 126 8.22 -14.52 13.27
N GLU A 127 8.32 -15.33 14.32
CA GLU A 127 8.99 -16.63 14.23
C GLU A 127 8.12 -17.54 13.36
N GLY A 128 8.56 -17.82 12.13
CA GLY A 128 8.04 -18.96 11.39
C GLY A 128 8.36 -20.22 12.17
N LYS A 129 7.35 -21.06 12.42
CA LYS A 129 7.58 -22.40 12.98
C LYS A 129 8.47 -23.23 12.06
#